data_AF-A0A6G5R360-F1
#
_entry.id   AF-A0A6G5R360-F1
#
_cell.length_a   1.000
_cell.length_b   1.000
_cell.length_c   1.000
_cell.angle_alpha   90.00
_cell.angle_beta   90.00
_cell.angle_gamma   90.00
#
_symmetry.space_group_name_H-M   'P 1'
#
loop_
_entity.id
_entity.type
_entity.pdbx_description
1 polymer ?
#
loop_
_entity_poly.entity_id
_entity_poly.type
_entity_poly.pdbx_seq_one_letter_code
_entity_poly.pdbx_strand_id
1 'polypeptide(L)'
;MADKEFTQICKEILEFNTKFQEIKTEILQSANNVKTNTAQVANNKQSVDEAKSDIDTKKADFDEKYPILERLESQIEPTTQKIDEFNQNKSSFDSDFSSFSTKNSEFLEKVGDFNKKYTQIDTKHSETLQKADEIAKNKKLFDVDFTKFKSDFEGLNTLLKSLEKLKTDVQSVLDSGVVNDASTSSTQTYSSQKIAEVLSEKQREFDQTIQSINQKISNVSNTADNEKSVLEATKLSTPRNINKVSFDGTEDITITDDTKLGKDEQAKDSALLEGRAASEFAASTHNHDEVYLGKTATAEDSNKLGGSPAEDYLKKADANFVTKETIPSEIKSFSYPSEEASLYSQVSKLIPYLNIHHKNTDGEYLANVTSNEIDFDLGINFICTKESFNEDNITFTCSNENQIRNLGKSGLIFVENIITGFDAKFKMLNPEDFETKGKSLFSYFISPIDNKVYLQFAGNLK
;
A
#
# COMPACT_ATOMS: atom_id res chain seq x y z
N MET A 1 24.90 171.38 16.62
CA MET A 1 25.57 170.21 17.25
C MET A 1 24.54 169.17 17.70
N ALA A 2 23.44 169.58 18.37
CA ALA A 2 22.35 168.70 18.86
C ALA A 2 21.62 167.83 17.80
N ASP A 3 21.42 168.31 16.57
CA ASP A 3 20.64 167.59 15.54
C ASP A 3 21.34 166.31 15.00
N LYS A 4 22.68 166.29 15.04
CA LYS A 4 23.49 165.12 14.65
C LYS A 4 23.46 164.03 15.72
N GLU A 5 23.43 164.39 17.00
CA GLU A 5 23.34 163.44 18.12
C GLU A 5 21.97 162.77 18.16
N PHE A 6 20.88 163.53 17.97
CA PHE A 6 19.53 162.96 17.90
C PHE A 6 19.38 161.97 16.72
N THR A 7 19.90 162.32 15.54
CA THR A 7 19.89 161.43 14.37
C THR A 7 20.69 160.13 14.60
N GLN A 8 21.81 160.22 15.33
CA GLN A 8 22.65 159.06 15.67
C GLN A 8 21.92 158.12 16.64
N ILE A 9 21.27 158.68 17.67
CA ILE A 9 20.45 157.91 18.63
C ILE A 9 19.29 157.21 17.91
N CYS A 10 18.60 157.89 16.98
CA CYS A 10 17.54 157.26 16.19
C CYS A 10 18.04 156.09 15.33
N LYS A 11 19.25 156.18 14.75
CA LYS A 11 19.88 155.07 14.02
C LYS A 11 20.19 153.88 14.93
N GLU A 12 20.76 154.13 16.10
CA GLU A 12 21.09 153.08 17.07
C GLU A 12 19.83 152.37 17.59
N ILE A 13 18.74 153.10 17.84
CA ILE A 13 17.45 152.51 18.21
C ILE A 13 16.89 151.65 17.06
N LEU A 14 17.01 152.11 15.81
CA LEU A 14 16.56 151.35 14.65
C LEU A 14 17.37 150.06 14.47
N GLU A 15 18.70 150.16 14.57
CA GLU A 15 19.62 149.01 14.51
C GLU A 15 19.37 148.02 15.65
N PHE A 16 19.14 148.52 16.87
CA PHE A 16 18.78 147.68 18.01
C PHE A 16 17.45 146.96 17.78
N ASN A 17 16.44 147.65 17.26
CA ASN A 17 15.16 147.04 16.93
C ASN A 17 15.32 145.96 15.85
N THR A 18 16.15 146.17 14.81
CA THR A 18 16.45 145.15 13.80
C THR A 18 17.09 143.92 14.42
N LYS A 19 18.15 144.09 15.22
CA LYS A 19 18.80 142.98 15.94
C LYS A 19 17.83 142.25 16.88
N PHE A 20 16.93 142.99 17.54
CA PHE A 20 15.90 142.40 18.40
C PHE A 20 14.91 141.53 17.60
N GLN A 21 14.49 141.96 16.41
CA GLN A 21 13.63 141.14 15.55
C GLN A 21 14.35 139.90 15.00
N GLU A 22 15.64 140.01 14.69
CA GLU A 22 16.49 138.86 14.30
C GLU A 22 16.58 137.85 15.45
N ILE A 23 16.95 138.29 16.66
CA ILE A 23 17.02 137.45 17.86
C ILE A 23 15.67 136.79 18.15
N LYS A 24 14.57 137.53 18.05
CA LYS A 24 13.22 136.98 18.24
C LYS A 24 12.93 135.86 17.23
N THR A 25 13.35 136.04 15.99
CA THR A 25 13.16 135.05 14.91
C THR A 25 13.99 133.80 15.18
N GLU A 26 15.26 133.94 15.58
CA GLU A 26 16.13 132.82 15.95
C GLU A 26 15.60 132.04 17.17
N ILE A 27 15.07 132.73 18.17
CA ILE A 27 14.44 132.10 19.34
C ILE A 27 13.21 131.29 18.92
N LEU A 28 12.37 131.84 18.04
CA LEU A 28 11.18 131.13 17.53
C LEU A 28 11.57 129.89 16.71
N GLN A 29 12.59 130.00 15.85
CA GLN A 29 13.14 128.86 15.11
C GLN A 29 13.70 127.79 16.05
N SER A 30 14.48 128.19 17.05
CA SER A 30 15.03 127.29 18.06
C SER A 30 13.93 126.59 18.86
N ALA A 31 12.88 127.31 19.27
CA ALA A 31 11.73 126.72 19.96
C ALA A 31 11.00 125.68 19.09
N ASN A 32 10.82 125.97 17.80
CA ASN A 32 10.24 125.01 16.85
C ASN A 32 11.12 123.77 16.68
N ASN A 33 12.44 123.94 16.56
CA ASN A 33 13.38 122.82 16.48
C ASN A 33 13.34 121.95 17.74
N VAL A 34 13.30 122.56 18.92
CA VAL A 34 13.16 121.84 20.20
C VAL A 34 11.87 121.04 20.24
N LYS A 35 10.74 121.61 19.77
CA LYS A 35 9.45 120.91 19.71
C LYS A 35 9.53 119.70 18.78
N THR A 36 10.10 119.86 17.59
CA THR A 36 10.29 118.78 16.61
C THR A 36 11.21 117.68 17.16
N ASN A 37 12.34 118.04 17.74
CA ASN A 37 13.28 117.08 18.33
C ASN A 37 12.65 116.32 19.50
N THR A 38 11.84 116.99 20.31
CA THR A 38 11.12 116.35 21.42
C THR A 38 10.13 115.31 20.90
N ALA A 39 9.39 115.61 19.83
CA ALA A 39 8.50 114.64 19.18
C ALA A 39 9.29 113.46 18.59
N GLN A 40 10.45 113.71 17.96
CA GLN A 40 11.30 112.64 17.43
C GLN A 40 11.86 111.74 18.54
N VAL A 41 12.29 112.31 19.68
CA VAL A 41 12.74 111.54 20.84
C VAL A 41 11.63 110.67 21.41
N ALA A 42 10.39 111.18 21.47
CA ALA A 42 9.23 110.39 21.90
C ALA A 42 8.98 109.19 20.97
N ASN A 43 9.03 109.41 19.64
CA ASN A 43 8.87 108.34 18.66
C ASN A 43 10.00 107.30 18.76
N ASN A 44 11.26 107.74 18.86
CA ASN A 44 12.39 106.84 19.04
C ASN A 44 12.27 106.01 20.33
N LYS A 45 11.80 106.62 21.42
CA LYS A 45 11.54 105.91 22.67
C LYS A 45 10.49 104.82 22.47
N GLN A 46 9.40 105.12 21.78
CA GLN A 46 8.37 104.13 21.48
C GLN A 46 8.93 102.95 20.68
N SER A 47 9.70 103.20 19.62
CA SER A 47 10.32 102.13 18.83
C SER A 47 11.30 101.28 19.65
N VAL A 48 12.02 101.89 20.59
CA VAL A 48 12.91 101.16 21.51
C VAL A 48 12.10 100.29 22.49
N ASP A 49 10.99 100.80 23.02
CA ASP A 49 10.11 100.04 23.90
C ASP A 49 9.49 98.83 23.16
N GLU A 50 9.07 99.03 21.91
CA GLU A 50 8.55 97.95 21.04
C GLU A 50 9.62 96.89 20.74
N ALA A 51 10.84 97.31 20.37
CA ALA A 51 11.96 96.39 20.12
C ALA A 51 12.35 95.60 21.37
N LYS A 52 12.30 96.23 22.55
CA LYS A 52 12.54 95.56 23.82
C LYS A 52 11.47 94.51 24.09
N SER A 53 10.20 94.83 23.88
CA SER A 53 9.10 93.87 24.05
C SER A 53 9.25 92.66 23.13
N ASP A 54 9.69 92.84 21.88
CA ASP A 54 9.95 91.74 20.94
C ASP A 54 11.14 90.87 21.39
N ILE A 55 12.23 91.49 21.88
CA ILE A 55 13.39 90.76 22.44
C ILE A 55 12.98 89.93 23.66
N ASP A 56 12.24 90.51 24.59
CA ASP A 56 11.80 89.83 25.80
C ASP A 56 10.90 88.62 25.44
N THR A 57 10.04 88.76 24.43
CA THR A 57 9.20 87.67 23.93
C THR A 57 10.04 86.55 23.30
N LYS A 58 11.01 86.89 22.44
CA LYS A 58 11.92 85.90 21.83
C LYS A 58 12.81 85.20 22.85
N LYS A 59 13.24 85.92 23.89
CA LYS A 59 14.00 85.33 24.99
C LYS A 59 13.16 84.31 25.74
N ALA A 60 11.90 84.63 26.05
CA ALA A 60 10.99 83.70 26.70
C ALA A 60 10.76 82.42 25.86
N ASP A 61 10.56 82.55 24.55
CA ASP A 61 10.45 81.41 23.63
C ASP A 61 11.73 80.54 23.60
N PHE A 62 12.91 81.18 23.64
CA PHE A 62 14.18 80.46 23.73
C PHE A 62 14.33 79.73 25.07
N ASP A 63 14.04 80.40 26.18
CA ASP A 63 14.12 79.82 27.53
C ASP A 63 13.15 78.62 27.68
N GLU A 64 12.00 78.64 27.00
CA GLU A 64 11.06 77.52 26.98
C GLU A 64 11.54 76.35 26.12
N LYS A 65 12.17 76.62 24.97
CA LYS A 65 12.64 75.58 24.03
C LYS A 65 13.94 74.91 24.45
N TYR A 66 14.84 75.64 25.12
CA TYR A 66 16.13 75.11 25.55
C TYR A 66 16.06 73.82 26.40
N PRO A 67 15.24 73.74 27.48
CA PRO A 67 15.13 72.50 28.26
C PRO A 67 14.50 71.33 27.49
N ILE A 68 13.71 71.60 26.44
CA ILE A 68 13.18 70.56 25.56
C ILE A 68 14.33 69.92 24.76
N LEU A 69 15.27 70.72 24.27
CA LEU A 69 16.46 70.22 23.57
C LEU A 69 17.32 69.34 24.48
N GLU A 70 17.62 69.78 25.70
CA GLU A 70 18.39 68.97 26.67
C GLU A 70 17.69 67.64 26.98
N ARG A 71 16.36 67.65 27.11
CA ARG A 71 15.58 66.43 27.33
C ARG A 71 15.65 65.48 26.14
N LEU A 72 15.58 66.00 24.91
CA LEU A 72 15.70 65.20 23.69
C LEU A 72 17.10 64.58 23.58
N GLU A 73 18.16 65.35 23.84
CA GLU A 73 19.53 64.85 23.86
C GLU A 73 19.71 63.74 24.90
N SER A 74 19.16 63.91 26.10
CA SER A 74 19.20 62.88 27.14
C SER A 74 18.44 61.59 26.78
N GLN A 75 17.48 61.63 25.85
CA GLN A 75 16.73 60.46 25.39
C GLN A 75 17.44 59.69 24.27
N ILE A 76 18.38 60.33 23.56
CA ILE A 76 19.15 59.69 22.49
C ILE A 76 20.08 58.62 23.07
N GLU A 77 20.80 58.92 24.15
CA GLU A 77 21.76 58.01 24.78
C GLU A 77 21.18 56.61 25.12
N PRO A 78 20.08 56.49 25.89
CA PRO A 78 19.49 55.18 26.18
C PRO A 78 18.91 54.50 24.93
N THR A 79 18.53 55.27 23.91
CA THR A 79 18.07 54.70 22.63
C THR A 79 19.22 54.05 21.87
N THR A 80 20.39 54.70 21.84
CA THR A 80 21.61 54.14 21.26
C THR A 80 22.03 52.85 21.96
N GLN A 81 21.99 52.83 23.30
CA GLN A 81 22.31 51.62 24.07
C GLN A 81 21.38 50.44 23.74
N LYS A 82 20.07 50.70 23.61
CA LYS A 82 19.10 49.67 23.19
C LYS A 82 19.37 49.15 21.77
N ILE A 83 19.83 50.01 20.87
CA ILE A 83 20.21 49.60 19.50
C ILE A 83 21.43 48.68 19.55
N ASP A 84 22.42 48.99 20.38
CA ASP A 84 23.60 48.14 20.55
C ASP A 84 23.26 46.77 21.16
N GLU A 85 22.42 46.74 22.20
CA GLU A 85 21.89 45.50 22.77
C GLU A 85 21.13 44.66 21.73
N PHE A 86 20.28 45.30 20.93
CA PHE A 86 19.56 44.63 19.86
C PHE A 86 20.50 44.00 18.83
N ASN A 87 21.55 44.72 18.42
CA ASN A 87 22.53 44.22 17.47
C ASN A 87 23.35 43.05 18.01
N GLN A 88 23.69 43.06 19.31
CA GLN A 88 24.35 41.94 19.98
C GLN A 88 23.44 40.70 20.02
N ASN A 89 22.17 40.89 20.39
CA ASN A 89 21.18 39.82 20.42
C ASN A 89 20.95 39.22 19.04
N LYS A 90 20.85 40.07 18.00
CA LYS A 90 20.77 39.61 16.61
C LYS A 90 21.98 38.76 16.22
N SER A 91 23.19 39.21 16.57
CA SER A 91 24.42 38.47 16.27
C SER A 91 24.47 37.12 16.97
N SER A 92 24.01 37.04 18.23
CA SER A 92 23.87 35.78 18.97
C SER A 92 22.87 34.85 18.29
N PHE A 93 21.70 35.37 17.90
CA PHE A 93 20.68 34.60 17.19
C PHE A 93 21.20 34.04 15.86
N ASP A 94 21.91 34.85 15.07
CA ASP A 94 22.49 34.41 13.79
C ASP A 94 23.51 33.26 13.99
N SER A 95 24.28 33.31 15.07
CA SER A 95 25.22 32.24 15.46
C SER A 95 24.48 30.96 15.85
N ASP A 96 23.44 31.06 16.69
CA ASP A 96 22.64 29.91 17.12
C ASP A 96 21.91 29.26 15.93
N PHE A 97 21.36 30.08 15.03
CA PHE A 97 20.72 29.60 13.82
C PHE A 97 21.70 28.87 12.90
N SER A 98 22.92 29.39 12.75
CA SER A 98 23.97 28.74 11.98
C SER A 98 24.38 27.39 12.60
N SER A 99 24.50 27.33 13.93
CA SER A 99 24.77 26.07 14.65
C SER A 99 23.66 25.04 14.45
N PHE A 100 22.39 25.48 14.54
CA PHE A 100 21.22 24.65 14.29
C PHE A 100 21.22 24.09 12.86
N SER A 101 21.47 24.93 11.87
CA SER A 101 21.52 24.52 10.45
C SER A 101 22.59 23.45 10.20
N THR A 102 23.77 23.58 10.80
CA THR A 102 24.84 22.57 10.72
C THR A 102 24.40 21.24 11.34
N LYS A 103 23.85 21.28 12.57
CA LYS A 103 23.36 20.06 13.25
C LYS A 103 22.24 19.37 12.48
N ASN A 104 21.34 20.13 11.86
CA ASN A 104 20.28 19.57 11.03
C ASN A 104 20.85 18.87 9.79
N SER A 105 21.89 19.43 9.17
CA SER A 105 22.58 18.80 8.03
C SER A 105 23.24 17.47 8.45
N GLU A 106 23.95 17.44 9.58
CA GLU A 106 24.55 16.22 10.13
C GLU A 106 23.49 15.16 10.48
N PHE A 107 22.32 15.59 10.98
CA PHE A 107 21.21 14.68 11.26
C PHE A 107 20.67 14.05 9.98
N LEU A 108 20.46 14.83 8.93
CA LEU A 108 19.99 14.33 7.63
C LEU A 108 20.97 13.33 7.00
N GLU A 109 22.27 13.56 7.15
CA GLU A 109 23.30 12.60 6.71
C GLU A 109 23.18 11.26 7.46
N LYS A 110 23.04 11.29 8.78
CA LYS A 110 22.83 10.09 9.61
C LYS A 110 21.56 9.34 9.23
N VAL A 111 20.46 10.06 8.95
CA VAL A 111 19.21 9.46 8.46
C VAL A 111 19.43 8.76 7.11
N GLY A 112 20.18 9.39 6.20
CA GLY A 112 20.57 8.78 4.92
C GLY A 112 21.34 7.47 5.10
N ASP A 113 22.30 7.43 6.01
CA ASP A 113 23.07 6.22 6.31
C ASP A 113 22.25 5.13 7.00
N PHE A 114 21.33 5.51 7.89
CA PHE A 114 20.37 4.58 8.47
C PHE A 114 19.51 3.93 7.39
N ASN A 115 19.00 4.71 6.44
CA ASN A 115 18.18 4.19 5.36
C ASN A 115 18.94 3.20 4.47
N LYS A 116 20.21 3.47 4.16
CA LYS A 116 21.08 2.51 3.43
C LYS A 116 21.23 1.19 4.19
N LYS A 117 21.47 1.24 5.51
CA LYS A 117 21.57 0.03 6.34
C LYS A 117 20.25 -0.75 6.37
N TYR A 118 19.11 -0.05 6.44
CA TYR A 118 17.80 -0.66 6.40
C TYR A 118 17.61 -1.45 5.09
N THR A 119 17.89 -0.85 3.94
CA THR A 119 17.81 -1.54 2.63
C THR A 119 18.70 -2.78 2.56
N GLN A 120 19.92 -2.72 3.12
CA GLN A 120 20.82 -3.89 3.17
C GLN A 120 20.27 -5.01 4.04
N ILE A 121 19.63 -4.69 5.16
CA ILE A 121 18.97 -5.67 6.03
C ILE A 121 17.80 -6.32 5.30
N ASP A 122 16.98 -5.53 4.62
CA ASP A 122 15.80 -6.00 3.88
C ASP A 122 16.19 -6.97 2.74
N THR A 123 17.27 -6.66 2.02
CA THR A 123 17.84 -7.55 1.00
C THR A 123 18.32 -8.87 1.63
N LYS A 124 19.08 -8.81 2.73
CA LYS A 124 19.54 -10.02 3.44
C LYS A 124 18.39 -10.84 4.01
N HIS A 125 17.32 -10.19 4.46
CA HIS A 125 16.13 -10.87 4.95
C HIS A 125 15.47 -11.66 3.82
N SER A 126 15.30 -11.03 2.66
CA SER A 126 14.76 -11.66 1.45
C SER A 126 15.60 -12.87 1.00
N GLU A 127 16.93 -12.74 0.98
CA GLU A 127 17.85 -13.86 0.68
C GLU A 127 17.72 -15.00 1.70
N THR A 128 17.49 -14.67 2.97
CA THR A 128 17.33 -15.66 4.04
C THR A 128 16.02 -16.44 3.88
N LEU A 129 14.92 -15.76 3.52
CA LEU A 129 13.64 -16.40 3.22
C LEU A 129 13.75 -17.37 2.04
N GLN A 130 14.44 -16.97 0.97
CA GLN A 130 14.66 -17.86 -0.19
C GLN A 130 15.43 -19.13 0.20
N LYS A 131 16.50 -18.99 1.01
CA LYS A 131 17.25 -20.16 1.51
C LYS A 131 16.39 -21.06 2.41
N ALA A 132 15.50 -20.49 3.22
CA ALA A 132 14.58 -21.25 4.05
C ALA A 132 13.61 -22.09 3.19
N ASP A 133 13.10 -21.51 2.09
CA ASP A 133 12.24 -22.22 1.15
C ASP A 133 12.97 -23.38 0.45
N GLU A 134 14.24 -23.18 0.05
CA GLU A 134 15.07 -24.25 -0.51
C GLU A 134 15.29 -25.39 0.48
N ILE A 135 15.59 -25.08 1.74
CA ILE A 135 15.73 -26.07 2.81
C ILE A 135 14.43 -26.86 2.99
N ALA A 136 13.27 -26.18 2.97
CA ALA A 136 11.98 -26.85 3.09
C ALA A 136 11.70 -27.80 1.92
N LYS A 137 12.06 -27.43 0.68
CA LYS A 137 11.96 -28.31 -0.50
C LYS A 137 12.87 -29.54 -0.35
N ASN A 138 14.12 -29.33 0.03
CA ASN A 138 15.08 -30.42 0.22
C ASN A 138 14.66 -31.37 1.34
N LYS A 139 14.08 -30.85 2.43
CA LYS A 139 13.53 -31.68 3.51
C LYS A 139 12.41 -32.60 3.00
N LYS A 140 11.48 -32.09 2.20
CA LYS A 140 10.41 -32.92 1.62
C LYS A 140 10.97 -34.05 0.76
N LEU A 141 11.99 -33.76 -0.06
CA LEU A 141 12.64 -34.77 -0.87
C LEU A 141 13.32 -35.85 -0.01
N PHE A 142 14.04 -35.43 1.03
CA PHE A 142 14.66 -36.34 1.99
C PHE A 142 13.62 -37.23 2.70
N ASP A 143 12.49 -36.67 3.12
CA ASP A 143 11.42 -37.44 3.79
C ASP A 143 10.84 -38.52 2.85
N VAL A 144 10.70 -38.23 1.55
CA VAL A 144 10.27 -39.20 0.53
C VAL A 144 11.30 -40.32 0.37
N ASP A 145 12.57 -39.96 0.18
CA ASP A 145 13.66 -40.93 0.02
C ASP A 145 13.83 -41.81 1.26
N PHE A 146 13.73 -41.22 2.45
CA PHE A 146 13.80 -41.94 3.72
C PHE A 146 12.64 -42.92 3.89
N THR A 147 11.42 -42.51 3.50
CA THR A 147 10.25 -43.38 3.53
C THR A 147 10.44 -44.59 2.60
N LYS A 148 10.96 -44.35 1.39
CA LYS A 148 11.26 -45.42 0.44
C LYS A 148 12.35 -46.37 0.97
N PHE A 149 13.44 -45.82 1.50
CA PHE A 149 14.50 -46.61 2.13
C PHE A 149 13.95 -47.52 3.24
N LYS A 150 13.08 -46.99 4.11
CA LYS A 150 12.45 -47.77 5.18
C LYS A 150 11.61 -48.93 4.63
N SER A 151 10.81 -48.68 3.61
CA SER A 151 10.01 -49.72 2.94
C SER A 151 10.90 -50.81 2.32
N ASP A 152 11.96 -50.41 1.60
CA ASP A 152 12.91 -51.34 0.98
C ASP A 152 13.61 -52.20 2.06
N PHE A 153 13.98 -51.59 3.19
CA PHE A 153 14.58 -52.29 4.33
C PHE A 153 13.63 -53.31 4.99
N GLU A 154 12.35 -52.96 5.16
CA GLU A 154 11.31 -53.88 5.64
C GLU A 154 11.09 -55.06 4.68
N GLY A 155 11.13 -54.78 3.37
CA GLY A 155 11.09 -55.80 2.32
C GLY A 155 12.25 -56.79 2.41
N LEU A 156 13.47 -56.30 2.60
CA LEU A 156 14.67 -57.13 2.80
C LEU A 156 14.55 -58.02 4.05
N ASN A 157 14.03 -57.49 5.15
CA ASN A 157 13.82 -58.27 6.38
C ASN A 157 12.78 -59.38 6.19
N THR A 158 11.74 -59.13 5.38
CA THR A 158 10.72 -60.14 5.02
C THR A 158 11.31 -61.25 4.15
N LEU A 159 12.15 -60.89 3.18
CA LEU A 159 12.88 -61.85 2.35
C LEU A 159 13.80 -62.73 3.21
N LEU A 160 14.55 -62.13 4.15
CA LEU A 160 15.42 -62.86 5.06
C LEU A 160 14.66 -63.92 5.87
N LYS A 161 13.50 -63.57 6.43
CA LYS A 161 12.64 -64.53 7.15
C LYS A 161 12.17 -65.68 6.25
N SER A 162 11.84 -65.38 5.00
CA SER A 162 11.41 -66.39 4.02
C SER A 162 12.55 -67.34 3.66
N LEU A 163 13.77 -66.82 3.50
CA LEU A 163 14.96 -67.62 3.24
C LEU A 163 15.35 -68.51 4.42
N GLU A 164 15.28 -68.01 5.66
CA GLU A 164 15.50 -68.84 6.85
C GLU A 164 14.43 -69.94 6.97
N LYS A 165 13.16 -69.64 6.67
CA LYS A 165 12.11 -70.67 6.62
C LYS A 165 12.40 -71.71 5.54
N LEU A 166 12.76 -71.29 4.32
CA LEU A 166 13.10 -72.21 3.24
C LEU A 166 14.27 -73.12 3.62
N LYS A 167 15.30 -72.56 4.26
CA LYS A 167 16.44 -73.32 4.79
C LYS A 167 15.99 -74.36 5.80
N THR A 168 15.11 -74.00 6.75
CA THR A 168 14.53 -74.96 7.71
C THR A 168 13.71 -76.04 7.02
N ASP A 169 12.85 -75.66 6.06
CA ASP A 169 12.01 -76.60 5.32
C ASP A 169 12.88 -77.62 4.53
N VAL A 170 13.92 -77.15 3.84
CA VAL A 170 14.87 -78.01 3.11
C VAL A 170 15.62 -78.92 4.07
N GLN A 171 16.13 -78.40 5.19
CA GLN A 171 16.82 -79.21 6.20
C GLN A 171 15.90 -80.30 6.77
N SER A 172 14.63 -79.98 7.04
CA SER A 172 13.65 -80.95 7.51
C SER A 172 13.38 -82.07 6.50
N VAL A 173 13.34 -81.75 5.19
CA VAL A 173 13.20 -82.77 4.14
C VAL A 173 14.42 -83.70 4.13
N LEU A 174 15.64 -83.15 4.22
CA LEU A 174 16.86 -83.95 4.32
C LEU A 174 16.86 -84.83 5.58
N ASP A 175 16.57 -84.26 6.75
CA ASP A 175 16.61 -84.96 8.05
C ASP A 175 15.50 -86.01 8.19
N SER A 176 14.35 -85.81 7.52
CA SER A 176 13.26 -86.80 7.49
C SER A 176 13.64 -88.13 6.83
N GLY A 177 14.73 -88.13 6.05
CA GLY A 177 15.18 -89.25 5.25
C GLY A 177 14.30 -89.59 4.05
N VAL A 178 13.26 -88.81 3.75
CA VAL A 178 12.40 -89.03 2.56
C VAL A 178 13.22 -89.05 1.25
N VAL A 179 14.31 -88.26 1.19
CA VAL A 179 15.31 -88.26 0.10
C VAL A 179 16.66 -88.65 0.68
N ASN A 180 16.98 -89.94 0.65
CA ASN A 180 18.26 -90.47 1.15
C ASN A 180 18.79 -91.58 0.22
N ASP A 181 19.88 -91.28 -0.50
CA ASP A 181 20.56 -92.24 -1.40
C ASP A 181 21.57 -93.15 -0.68
N ALA A 182 21.82 -92.94 0.61
CA ALA A 182 22.80 -93.69 1.39
C ALA A 182 22.20 -94.85 2.20
N SER A 183 20.87 -94.90 2.43
CA SER A 183 20.24 -95.99 3.18
C SER A 183 18.99 -96.56 2.50
N THR A 184 18.96 -97.88 2.30
CA THR A 184 17.80 -98.63 1.78
C THR A 184 16.92 -99.12 2.94
N SER A 185 16.02 -98.27 3.43
CA SER A 185 15.02 -98.66 4.45
C SER A 185 13.67 -99.05 3.81
N SER A 186 12.93 -99.96 4.45
CA SER A 186 11.63 -100.48 3.98
C SER A 186 10.45 -99.49 4.05
N THR A 187 10.64 -98.30 4.62
CA THR A 187 9.58 -97.31 4.87
C THR A 187 9.73 -95.98 4.11
N GLN A 188 10.65 -95.85 3.13
CA GLN A 188 10.91 -94.57 2.44
C GLN A 188 10.65 -94.64 0.92
N THR A 189 10.12 -93.54 0.36
CA THR A 189 9.38 -93.55 -0.91
C THR A 189 10.20 -93.10 -2.14
N TYR A 190 11.37 -92.47 -1.99
CA TYR A 190 12.12 -91.91 -3.14
C TYR A 190 13.66 -91.98 -3.02
N SER A 191 14.25 -93.15 -2.77
CA SER A 191 15.69 -93.33 -3.05
C SER A 191 15.87 -93.84 -4.49
N SER A 192 16.90 -93.34 -5.18
CA SER A 192 17.22 -93.78 -6.55
C SER A 192 17.47 -95.30 -6.61
N GLN A 193 18.04 -95.86 -5.54
CA GLN A 193 18.27 -97.29 -5.37
C GLN A 193 16.97 -98.08 -5.20
N LYS A 194 15.99 -97.60 -4.42
CA LYS A 194 14.71 -98.30 -4.24
C LYS A 194 13.86 -98.27 -5.52
N ILE A 195 13.89 -97.14 -6.23
CA ILE A 195 13.24 -97.02 -7.55
C ILE A 195 13.86 -98.04 -8.52
N ALA A 196 15.20 -98.16 -8.56
CA ALA A 196 15.88 -99.15 -9.39
C ALA A 196 15.55 -100.60 -9.00
N GLU A 197 15.44 -100.88 -7.70
CA GLU A 197 15.07 -102.21 -7.18
C GLU A 197 13.64 -102.59 -7.58
N VAL A 198 12.65 -101.72 -7.32
CA VAL A 198 11.25 -101.95 -7.68
C VAL A 198 11.10 -102.10 -9.19
N LEU A 199 11.81 -101.29 -9.97
CA LEU A 199 11.78 -101.37 -11.43
C LEU A 199 12.34 -102.71 -11.93
N SER A 200 13.45 -103.17 -11.35
CA SER A 200 14.05 -104.47 -11.67
C SER A 200 13.13 -105.64 -11.29
N GLU A 201 12.42 -105.54 -10.16
CA GLU A 201 11.48 -106.56 -9.73
C GLU A 201 10.24 -106.62 -10.62
N LYS A 202 9.69 -105.47 -11.03
CA LYS A 202 8.61 -105.42 -12.01
C LYS A 202 9.04 -105.88 -13.40
N GLN A 203 10.28 -105.63 -13.80
CA GLN A 203 10.82 -106.19 -15.03
C GLN A 203 10.88 -107.71 -14.96
N ARG A 204 11.30 -108.28 -13.82
CA ARG A 204 11.29 -109.73 -13.60
C ARG A 204 9.88 -110.32 -13.64
N GLU A 205 8.90 -109.70 -13.00
CA GLU A 205 7.50 -110.14 -13.06
C GLU A 205 6.94 -110.09 -14.49
N PHE A 206 7.28 -109.02 -15.23
CA PHE A 206 6.90 -108.87 -16.63
C PHE A 206 7.51 -109.98 -17.49
N ASP A 207 8.80 -110.25 -17.34
CA ASP A 207 9.50 -111.32 -18.07
C ASP A 207 8.90 -112.70 -17.76
N GLN A 208 8.56 -112.98 -16.49
CA GLN A 208 7.87 -114.21 -16.10
C GLN A 208 6.49 -114.34 -16.74
N THR A 209 5.75 -113.22 -16.83
CA THR A 209 4.44 -113.18 -17.47
C THR A 209 4.57 -113.46 -18.97
N ILE A 210 5.54 -112.83 -19.65
CA ILE A 210 5.85 -113.09 -21.06
C ILE A 210 6.23 -114.56 -21.28
N GLN A 211 7.07 -115.14 -20.41
CA GLN A 211 7.41 -116.56 -20.48
C GLN A 211 6.18 -117.46 -20.34
N SER A 212 5.28 -117.15 -19.39
CA SER A 212 4.02 -117.89 -19.21
C SER A 212 3.09 -117.76 -20.42
N ILE A 213 2.98 -116.56 -20.99
CA ILE A 213 2.21 -116.31 -22.22
C ILE A 213 2.80 -117.12 -23.38
N ASN A 214 4.12 -117.05 -23.60
CA ASN A 214 4.79 -117.81 -24.64
C ASN A 214 4.58 -119.32 -24.48
N GLN A 215 4.62 -119.83 -23.25
CA GLN A 215 4.36 -121.23 -22.95
C GLN A 215 2.89 -121.60 -23.20
N LYS A 216 1.93 -120.72 -22.86
CA LYS A 216 0.51 -120.91 -23.17
C LYS A 216 0.25 -120.87 -24.68
N ILE A 217 0.83 -119.93 -25.42
CA ILE A 217 0.73 -119.85 -26.88
C ILE A 217 1.32 -121.11 -27.53
N SER A 218 2.45 -121.60 -27.03
CA SER A 218 3.06 -122.86 -27.51
C SER A 218 2.14 -124.08 -27.29
N ASN A 219 1.34 -124.07 -26.22
CA ASN A 219 0.36 -125.12 -25.90
C ASN A 219 -1.01 -124.92 -26.59
N VAL A 220 -1.27 -123.77 -27.20
CA VAL A 220 -2.41 -123.58 -28.10
C VAL A 220 -2.08 -124.29 -29.41
N SER A 221 -2.71 -125.44 -29.64
CA SER A 221 -2.64 -126.15 -30.90
C SER A 221 -3.28 -125.29 -32.00
N ASN A 222 -2.47 -124.57 -32.78
CA ASN A 222 -2.88 -123.83 -33.99
C ASN A 222 -3.22 -124.77 -35.16
N THR A 223 -3.96 -125.85 -34.91
CA THR A 223 -4.28 -126.86 -35.92
C THR A 223 -5.68 -126.69 -36.51
N ALA A 224 -6.38 -125.56 -36.28
CA ALA A 224 -7.63 -125.26 -36.98
C ALA A 224 -8.05 -123.77 -36.97
N ASP A 225 -7.20 -122.84 -37.43
CA ASP A 225 -7.58 -121.41 -37.52
C ASP A 225 -7.42 -120.79 -38.92
N ASN A 226 -7.31 -121.63 -39.96
CA ASN A 226 -7.37 -121.18 -41.36
C ASN A 226 -8.83 -120.94 -41.86
N GLU A 227 -9.86 -121.10 -41.03
CA GLU A 227 -11.27 -120.98 -41.45
C GLU A 227 -12.05 -119.80 -40.84
N LYS A 228 -11.45 -118.96 -39.99
CA LYS A 228 -12.09 -117.72 -39.52
C LYS A 228 -11.45 -116.49 -40.15
N SER A 229 -11.98 -116.11 -41.31
CA SER A 229 -11.80 -114.78 -41.88
C SER A 229 -12.44 -113.73 -40.97
N VAL A 230 -11.68 -113.18 -40.03
CA VAL A 230 -11.94 -111.88 -39.40
C VAL A 230 -10.60 -111.15 -39.25
N LEU A 231 -10.00 -110.78 -40.38
CA LEU A 231 -8.94 -109.79 -40.44
C LEU A 231 -9.45 -108.65 -41.31
N GLU A 232 -9.91 -107.60 -40.62
CA GLU A 232 -10.10 -106.22 -41.07
C GLU A 232 -11.00 -106.03 -42.32
N ALA A 233 -12.23 -105.57 -42.09
CA ALA A 233 -13.11 -105.15 -43.17
C ALA A 233 -12.59 -103.85 -43.80
N THR A 234 -11.85 -103.96 -44.91
CA THR A 234 -11.28 -102.83 -45.66
C THR A 234 -12.36 -102.00 -46.39
N LYS A 235 -13.59 -102.54 -46.50
CA LYS A 235 -14.69 -101.94 -47.28
C LYS A 235 -16.06 -102.45 -46.81
N LEU A 236 -17.06 -101.58 -46.79
CA LEU A 236 -18.47 -101.97 -46.59
C LEU A 236 -18.97 -102.77 -47.80
N SER A 237 -19.39 -104.01 -47.56
CA SER A 237 -19.95 -104.90 -48.61
C SER A 237 -21.15 -104.29 -49.34
N THR A 238 -21.86 -103.36 -48.71
CA THR A 238 -22.92 -102.59 -49.35
C THR A 238 -22.72 -101.10 -49.06
N PRO A 239 -22.23 -100.31 -50.04
CA PRO A 239 -22.07 -98.87 -49.90
C PRO A 239 -23.38 -98.17 -49.49
N ARG A 240 -23.28 -97.04 -48.80
CA ARG A 240 -24.40 -96.18 -48.37
C ARG A 240 -24.17 -94.76 -48.86
N ASN A 241 -25.23 -94.03 -49.19
CA ASN A 241 -25.08 -92.63 -49.62
C ASN A 241 -25.17 -91.68 -48.41
N ILE A 242 -24.19 -90.80 -48.25
CA ILE A 242 -24.20 -89.68 -47.30
C ILE A 242 -24.28 -88.39 -48.13
N ASN A 243 -25.34 -87.60 -47.97
CA ASN A 243 -25.60 -86.38 -48.76
C ASN A 243 -25.47 -86.59 -50.30
N LYS A 244 -26.03 -87.70 -50.80
CA LYS A 244 -25.98 -88.14 -52.21
C LYS A 244 -24.59 -88.59 -52.72
N VAL A 245 -23.56 -88.61 -51.89
CA VAL A 245 -22.24 -89.19 -52.22
C VAL A 245 -22.16 -90.61 -51.67
N SER A 246 -21.76 -91.58 -52.49
CA SER A 246 -21.60 -92.98 -52.08
C SER A 246 -20.39 -93.14 -51.15
N PHE A 247 -20.57 -93.82 -50.03
CA PHE A 247 -19.55 -94.09 -49.02
C PHE A 247 -19.54 -95.58 -48.67
N ASP A 248 -18.35 -96.18 -48.73
CA ASP A 248 -18.11 -97.58 -48.42
C ASP A 248 -16.93 -97.77 -47.46
N GLY A 249 -16.45 -96.68 -46.85
CA GLY A 249 -15.42 -96.70 -45.82
C GLY A 249 -13.99 -96.82 -46.34
N THR A 250 -13.74 -96.82 -47.66
CA THR A 250 -12.36 -96.88 -48.19
C THR A 250 -11.66 -95.53 -48.28
N GLU A 251 -12.40 -94.42 -48.25
CA GLU A 251 -11.87 -93.04 -48.31
C GLU A 251 -12.72 -92.09 -47.44
N ASP A 252 -12.13 -90.98 -46.98
CA ASP A 252 -12.84 -89.93 -46.23
C ASP A 252 -13.87 -89.22 -47.13
N ILE A 253 -14.98 -88.76 -46.53
CA ILE A 253 -15.99 -87.95 -47.22
C ILE A 253 -15.87 -86.47 -46.82
N THR A 254 -15.76 -85.58 -47.80
CA THR A 254 -15.78 -84.12 -47.60
C THR A 254 -17.18 -83.59 -47.85
N ILE A 255 -17.75 -82.84 -46.89
CA ILE A 255 -19.05 -82.17 -47.02
C ILE A 255 -18.83 -80.66 -46.94
N THR A 256 -19.13 -79.93 -48.01
CA THR A 256 -19.08 -78.46 -48.06
C THR A 256 -20.50 -77.86 -47.93
N ASP A 257 -20.63 -76.79 -47.14
CA ASP A 257 -21.86 -75.99 -46.96
C ASP A 257 -21.50 -74.51 -47.16
N ASP A 258 -21.65 -74.05 -48.40
CA ASP A 258 -21.19 -72.74 -48.89
C ASP A 258 -21.97 -71.56 -48.28
N THR A 259 -22.94 -71.82 -47.40
CA THR A 259 -23.77 -70.80 -46.74
C THR A 259 -23.30 -70.44 -45.32
N LYS A 260 -22.22 -71.06 -44.83
CA LYS A 260 -21.69 -70.86 -43.48
C LYS A 260 -20.24 -70.38 -43.50
N LEU A 261 -19.95 -69.37 -42.67
CA LEU A 261 -18.60 -68.89 -42.37
C LEU A 261 -17.80 -69.99 -41.65
N GLY A 262 -16.53 -70.16 -42.02
CA GLY A 262 -15.62 -71.10 -41.37
C GLY A 262 -15.42 -70.77 -39.89
N LYS A 263 -15.08 -71.76 -39.06
CA LYS A 263 -14.87 -71.59 -37.60
C LYS A 263 -13.83 -70.51 -37.26
N ASP A 264 -12.94 -70.19 -38.21
CA ASP A 264 -11.85 -69.22 -38.06
C ASP A 264 -12.00 -68.00 -39.00
N GLU A 265 -13.19 -67.77 -39.59
CA GLU A 265 -13.46 -66.62 -40.46
C GLU A 265 -14.21 -65.50 -39.71
N GLN A 266 -13.71 -64.26 -39.84
CA GLN A 266 -14.25 -63.08 -39.15
C GLN A 266 -15.18 -62.27 -40.08
N ALA A 267 -16.36 -61.89 -39.58
CA ALA A 267 -17.32 -61.10 -40.35
C ALA A 267 -16.75 -59.71 -40.69
N LYS A 268 -17.02 -59.25 -41.91
CA LYS A 268 -16.37 -58.07 -42.53
C LYS A 268 -16.68 -56.73 -41.84
N ASP A 269 -17.67 -56.68 -40.95
CA ASP A 269 -18.19 -55.49 -40.28
C ASP A 269 -17.82 -55.39 -38.79
N SER A 270 -17.02 -56.32 -38.25
CA SER A 270 -16.72 -56.36 -36.80
C SER A 270 -15.92 -55.17 -36.25
N ALA A 271 -15.46 -54.24 -37.09
CA ALA A 271 -14.65 -53.07 -36.72
C ALA A 271 -15.37 -51.72 -36.88
N LEU A 272 -16.66 -51.72 -37.25
CA LEU A 272 -17.43 -50.51 -37.53
C LEU A 272 -18.54 -50.33 -36.51
N LEU A 273 -18.75 -49.09 -36.04
CA LEU A 273 -19.93 -48.70 -35.28
C LEU A 273 -20.76 -47.77 -36.17
N GLU A 274 -21.98 -48.20 -36.52
CA GLU A 274 -22.86 -47.52 -37.50
C GLU A 274 -22.19 -47.20 -38.85
N GLY A 275 -21.25 -48.04 -39.29
CA GLY A 275 -20.60 -47.90 -40.60
C GLY A 275 -19.47 -46.87 -40.67
N ARG A 276 -19.04 -46.31 -39.54
CA ARG A 276 -17.88 -45.39 -39.46
C ARG A 276 -16.78 -45.95 -38.58
N ALA A 277 -15.54 -45.54 -38.85
CA ALA A 277 -14.38 -45.96 -38.06
C ALA A 277 -14.47 -45.37 -36.64
N ALA A 278 -14.18 -46.20 -35.63
CA ALA A 278 -14.27 -45.80 -34.21
C ALA A 278 -13.40 -44.57 -33.85
N SER A 279 -12.40 -44.25 -34.67
CA SER A 279 -11.55 -43.06 -34.55
C SER A 279 -12.22 -41.73 -34.91
N GLU A 280 -13.43 -41.73 -35.48
CA GLU A 280 -14.18 -40.51 -35.83
C GLU A 280 -15.01 -39.94 -34.66
N PHE A 281 -15.04 -40.63 -33.51
CA PHE A 281 -15.81 -40.21 -32.33
C PHE A 281 -14.88 -39.69 -31.23
N ALA A 282 -15.29 -38.63 -30.52
CA ALA A 282 -14.51 -38.05 -29.44
C ALA A 282 -14.31 -39.07 -28.30
N ALA A 283 -13.05 -39.35 -27.97
CA ALA A 283 -12.71 -40.19 -26.83
C ALA A 283 -13.11 -39.51 -25.52
N SER A 284 -13.50 -40.30 -24.51
CA SER A 284 -13.84 -39.82 -23.16
C SER A 284 -12.68 -39.15 -22.41
N THR A 285 -11.50 -39.06 -23.02
CA THR A 285 -10.24 -38.58 -22.45
C THR A 285 -9.80 -37.20 -22.95
N HIS A 286 -10.62 -36.45 -23.70
CA HIS A 286 -10.21 -35.09 -24.09
C HIS A 286 -10.28 -34.15 -22.87
N ASN A 287 -9.16 -33.48 -22.58
CA ASN A 287 -8.97 -32.66 -21.40
C ASN A 287 -9.38 -31.20 -21.68
N HIS A 288 -10.38 -30.67 -20.96
CA HIS A 288 -10.80 -29.28 -21.07
C HIS A 288 -9.96 -28.31 -20.22
N ASP A 289 -9.14 -28.83 -19.30
CA ASP A 289 -8.41 -28.03 -18.31
C ASP A 289 -7.18 -27.32 -18.90
N GLU A 290 -6.69 -27.72 -20.08
CA GLU A 290 -5.59 -27.05 -20.77
C GLU A 290 -6.03 -25.85 -21.62
N VAL A 291 -7.31 -25.77 -22.00
CA VAL A 291 -7.82 -24.74 -22.93
C VAL A 291 -8.79 -23.77 -22.25
N TYR A 292 -9.45 -24.16 -21.16
CA TYR A 292 -10.47 -23.35 -20.48
C TYR A 292 -10.19 -23.27 -18.98
N LEU A 293 -10.48 -22.11 -18.38
CA LEU A 293 -10.36 -21.94 -16.93
C LEU A 293 -11.44 -22.78 -16.22
N GLY A 294 -11.00 -23.79 -15.46
CA GLY A 294 -11.89 -24.71 -14.75
C GLY A 294 -12.79 -24.00 -13.73
N LYS A 295 -13.97 -24.56 -13.44
CA LYS A 295 -14.99 -23.96 -12.54
C LYS A 295 -14.51 -23.65 -11.11
N THR A 296 -13.40 -24.28 -10.69
CA THR A 296 -12.78 -24.08 -9.37
C THR A 296 -11.39 -23.45 -9.45
N ALA A 297 -10.94 -23.03 -10.63
CA ALA A 297 -9.63 -22.42 -10.84
C ALA A 297 -9.68 -20.90 -10.62
N THR A 298 -8.63 -20.35 -10.02
CA THR A 298 -8.46 -18.91 -9.80
C THR A 298 -7.81 -18.28 -11.04
N ALA A 299 -8.38 -17.18 -11.55
CA ALA A 299 -7.83 -16.45 -12.69
C ALA A 299 -6.49 -15.77 -12.33
N GLU A 300 -5.57 -15.66 -13.30
CA GLU A 300 -4.20 -15.16 -13.10
C GLU A 300 -4.15 -13.70 -12.62
N ASP A 301 -5.18 -12.90 -12.88
CA ASP A 301 -5.30 -11.49 -12.48
C ASP A 301 -6.11 -11.27 -11.20
N SER A 302 -6.55 -12.32 -10.50
CA SER A 302 -7.43 -12.22 -9.32
C SER A 302 -6.86 -11.39 -8.15
N ASN A 303 -5.55 -11.12 -8.16
CA ASN A 303 -4.86 -10.35 -7.12
C ASN A 303 -4.83 -8.84 -7.40
N LYS A 304 -5.44 -8.39 -8.50
CA LYS A 304 -5.45 -6.99 -8.95
C LYS A 304 -6.88 -6.49 -9.12
N LEU A 305 -7.14 -5.24 -8.71
CA LEU A 305 -8.39 -4.53 -9.01
C LEU A 305 -8.04 -3.28 -9.83
N GLY A 306 -8.57 -3.20 -11.07
CA GLY A 306 -8.25 -2.10 -11.99
C GLY A 306 -6.79 -2.05 -12.45
N GLY A 307 -6.05 -3.16 -12.34
CA GLY A 307 -4.62 -3.25 -12.67
C GLY A 307 -3.67 -3.03 -11.49
N SER A 308 -4.17 -2.53 -10.35
CA SER A 308 -3.36 -2.29 -9.14
C SER A 308 -3.44 -3.46 -8.14
N PRO A 309 -2.32 -3.83 -7.49
CA PRO A 309 -2.27 -4.81 -6.40
C PRO A 309 -3.23 -4.50 -5.24
N ALA A 310 -3.79 -5.53 -4.61
CA ALA A 310 -4.72 -5.40 -3.49
C ALA A 310 -4.13 -4.69 -2.24
N GLU A 311 -2.80 -4.65 -2.11
CA GLU A 311 -2.07 -3.99 -1.02
C GLU A 311 -2.04 -2.47 -1.13
N ASP A 312 -2.28 -1.91 -2.32
CA ASP A 312 -2.38 -0.47 -2.54
C ASP A 312 -3.72 0.11 -2.05
N TYR A 313 -4.64 -0.74 -1.60
CA TYR A 313 -5.95 -0.35 -1.10
C TYR A 313 -6.03 -0.50 0.42
N LEU A 314 -6.63 0.48 1.10
CA LEU A 314 -6.85 0.45 2.54
C LEU A 314 -7.78 -0.72 2.92
N LYS A 315 -7.35 -1.59 3.84
CA LYS A 315 -8.18 -2.72 4.31
C LYS A 315 -9.18 -2.23 5.34
N LYS A 316 -10.41 -2.73 5.26
CA LYS A 316 -11.51 -2.37 6.18
C LYS A 316 -11.18 -2.56 7.66
N ALA A 317 -10.36 -3.56 8.00
CA ALA A 317 -9.94 -3.82 9.38
C ALA A 317 -8.93 -2.79 9.91
N ASP A 318 -8.20 -2.13 9.01
CA ASP A 318 -7.20 -1.10 9.34
C ASP A 318 -7.81 0.30 9.30
N ALA A 319 -9.01 0.43 8.73
CA ALA A 319 -9.77 1.67 8.68
C ALA A 319 -10.51 1.91 10.01
N ASN A 320 -9.90 2.69 10.91
CA ASN A 320 -10.54 3.18 12.12
C ASN A 320 -11.52 4.33 11.80
N PHE A 321 -12.74 3.97 11.41
CA PHE A 321 -13.82 4.94 11.29
C PHE A 321 -14.33 5.33 12.68
N VAL A 322 -14.29 6.62 13.00
CA VAL A 322 -14.88 7.15 14.22
C VAL A 322 -16.39 6.98 14.13
N THR A 323 -16.98 6.23 15.06
CA THR A 323 -18.43 6.10 15.19
C THR A 323 -18.90 6.94 16.38
N LYS A 324 -20.19 7.28 16.42
CA LYS A 324 -20.80 8.03 17.54
C LYS A 324 -20.53 7.42 18.93
N GLU A 325 -20.23 6.12 18.97
CA GLU A 325 -19.95 5.36 20.19
C GLU A 325 -18.46 5.34 20.58
N THR A 326 -17.53 5.50 19.62
CA THR A 326 -16.07 5.47 19.86
C THR A 326 -15.43 6.85 20.05
N ILE A 327 -16.22 7.93 20.05
CA ILE A 327 -15.74 9.26 20.47
C ILE A 327 -15.37 9.21 21.97
N PRO A 328 -14.10 9.46 22.35
CA PRO A 328 -13.66 9.48 23.74
C PRO A 328 -14.51 10.41 24.60
N SER A 329 -14.75 10.02 25.85
CA SER A 329 -15.54 10.81 26.81
C SER A 329 -15.02 12.23 27.01
N GLU A 330 -13.73 12.48 26.81
CA GLU A 330 -13.14 13.82 26.88
C GLU A 330 -13.66 14.78 25.79
N ILE A 331 -14.09 14.27 24.63
CA ILE A 331 -14.65 15.10 23.54
C ILE A 331 -16.12 15.45 23.81
N LYS A 332 -16.85 14.60 24.55
CA LYS A 332 -18.24 14.89 24.99
C LYS A 332 -18.30 16.01 26.04
N SER A 333 -17.17 16.37 26.65
CA SER A 333 -17.04 17.41 27.67
C SER A 333 -16.04 18.50 27.26
N PHE A 334 -16.20 19.10 26.08
CA PHE A 334 -15.56 20.40 25.82
C PHE A 334 -16.30 21.48 26.62
N SER A 335 -15.91 21.65 27.89
CA SER A 335 -16.24 22.83 28.67
C SER A 335 -15.20 23.91 28.37
N TYR A 336 -15.68 25.09 27.97
CA TYR A 336 -14.88 26.29 27.70
C TYR A 336 -13.77 26.51 28.74
N PRO A 337 -12.49 26.56 28.34
CA PRO A 337 -11.44 27.19 29.13
C PRO A 337 -11.10 28.55 28.51
N SER A 338 -11.69 29.61 29.08
CA SER A 338 -11.35 31.04 28.91
C SER A 338 -11.31 31.63 27.49
N GLU A 339 -11.75 32.90 27.37
CA GLU A 339 -11.97 33.66 26.13
C GLU A 339 -10.74 33.94 25.24
N GLU A 340 -9.57 33.33 25.48
CA GLU A 340 -8.32 33.68 24.76
C GLU A 340 -7.70 32.58 23.86
N ALA A 341 -8.27 31.37 23.81
CA ALA A 341 -7.75 30.36 22.89
C ALA A 341 -8.26 30.60 21.46
N SER A 342 -7.38 30.92 20.51
CA SER A 342 -7.76 31.05 19.10
C SER A 342 -8.42 29.76 18.60
N LEU A 343 -9.40 29.87 17.70
CA LEU A 343 -10.11 28.75 17.11
C LEU A 343 -9.14 27.71 16.50
N TYR A 344 -8.01 28.18 15.94
CA TYR A 344 -6.88 27.38 15.48
C TYR A 344 -6.26 26.50 16.60
N SER A 345 -6.06 27.05 17.80
CA SER A 345 -5.59 26.31 18.99
C SER A 345 -6.60 25.24 19.44
N GLN A 346 -7.89 25.48 19.22
CA GLN A 346 -8.95 24.55 19.62
C GLN A 346 -9.08 23.38 18.65
N VAL A 347 -9.09 23.65 17.34
CA VAL A 347 -9.18 22.61 16.30
C VAL A 347 -7.90 21.78 16.25
N SER A 348 -6.72 22.38 16.44
CA SER A 348 -5.44 21.64 16.49
C SER A 348 -5.36 20.62 17.64
N LYS A 349 -6.12 20.79 18.73
CA LYS A 349 -6.22 19.80 19.82
C LYS A 349 -7.08 18.58 19.46
N LEU A 350 -7.95 18.68 18.44
CA LEU A 350 -8.76 17.56 17.93
C LEU A 350 -7.99 16.69 16.92
N ILE A 351 -6.99 17.28 16.24
CA ILE A 351 -6.21 16.63 15.17
C ILE A 351 -5.48 15.34 15.62
N PRO A 352 -4.87 15.24 16.82
CA PRO A 352 -4.21 14.01 17.26
C PRO A 352 -5.17 12.83 17.51
N TYR A 353 -6.46 13.11 17.75
CA TYR A 353 -7.47 12.10 18.05
C TYR A 353 -8.26 11.67 16.80
N LEU A 354 -8.01 12.33 15.67
CA LEU A 354 -8.53 11.99 14.37
C LEU A 354 -7.38 11.39 13.56
N ASN A 355 -7.59 10.26 12.91
CA ASN A 355 -6.53 9.52 12.23
C ASN A 355 -6.14 10.19 10.88
N ILE A 356 -5.76 11.47 10.91
CA ILE A 356 -5.58 12.34 9.74
C ILE A 356 -4.12 12.81 9.70
N HIS A 357 -3.27 12.08 8.97
CA HIS A 357 -1.82 12.17 9.07
C HIS A 357 -1.11 13.11 8.08
N HIS A 358 -1.82 13.95 7.31
CA HIS A 358 -1.11 14.84 6.37
C HIS A 358 -1.24 16.33 6.68
N LYS A 359 -0.07 16.99 6.58
CA LYS A 359 0.12 18.44 6.71
C LYS A 359 -0.21 19.10 5.37
N ASN A 360 -0.60 20.37 5.41
CA ASN A 360 -0.68 21.21 4.22
C ASN A 360 0.71 21.50 3.63
N THR A 361 0.74 22.20 2.49
CA THR A 361 1.95 22.56 1.75
C THR A 361 2.96 23.37 2.58
N ASP A 362 2.48 24.10 3.59
CA ASP A 362 3.28 24.93 4.49
C ASP A 362 3.68 24.20 5.80
N GLY A 363 3.30 22.93 5.96
CA GLY A 363 3.63 22.11 7.13
C GLY A 363 2.66 22.26 8.32
N GLU A 364 1.59 23.04 8.18
CA GLU A 364 0.52 23.18 9.15
C GLU A 364 -0.60 22.14 8.93
N TYR A 365 -1.36 21.80 9.97
CA TYR A 365 -2.44 20.82 9.84
C TYR A 365 -3.79 21.43 9.43
N LEU A 366 -3.86 22.76 9.35
CA LEU A 366 -5.07 23.55 9.15
C LEU A 366 -4.83 24.60 8.07
N ALA A 367 -5.75 24.71 7.11
CA ALA A 367 -5.75 25.73 6.07
C ALA A 367 -6.87 26.74 6.34
N ASN A 368 -6.50 28.03 6.45
CA ASN A 368 -7.49 29.12 6.51
C ASN A 368 -8.08 29.32 5.12
N VAL A 369 -9.41 29.19 5.01
CA VAL A 369 -10.14 29.44 3.77
C VAL A 369 -10.64 30.89 3.80
N THR A 370 -10.22 31.67 2.82
CA THR A 370 -10.48 33.12 2.73
C THR A 370 -11.61 33.49 1.77
N SER A 371 -12.31 32.50 1.21
CA SER A 371 -13.43 32.64 0.29
C SER A 371 -14.44 31.51 0.49
N ASN A 372 -15.57 31.54 -0.22
CA ASN A 372 -16.56 30.45 -0.22
C ASN A 372 -16.15 29.23 -1.07
N GLU A 373 -14.89 29.14 -1.50
CA GLU A 373 -14.34 28.04 -2.26
C GLU A 373 -13.27 27.29 -1.46
N ILE A 374 -13.43 25.98 -1.30
CA ILE A 374 -12.44 25.11 -0.67
C ILE A 374 -11.50 24.57 -1.75
N ASP A 375 -10.26 25.02 -1.75
CA ASP A 375 -9.19 24.47 -2.58
C ASP A 375 -8.48 23.31 -1.85
N PHE A 376 -8.66 22.09 -2.35
CA PHE A 376 -8.08 20.88 -1.75
C PHE A 376 -6.57 20.73 -1.93
N ASP A 377 -5.91 21.63 -2.68
CA ASP A 377 -4.45 21.70 -2.71
C ASP A 377 -3.87 22.45 -1.51
N LEU A 378 -4.66 23.32 -0.87
CA LEU A 378 -4.21 24.13 0.25
C LEU A 378 -4.10 23.34 1.56
N GLY A 379 -4.66 22.13 1.64
CA GLY A 379 -4.54 21.32 2.85
C GLY A 379 -5.51 20.14 2.92
N ILE A 380 -5.74 19.71 4.17
CA ILE A 380 -6.65 18.61 4.50
C ILE A 380 -7.71 19.03 5.51
N ASN A 381 -7.37 19.85 6.50
CA ASN A 381 -8.38 20.42 7.39
C ASN A 381 -8.54 21.90 7.07
N PHE A 382 -9.78 22.35 7.03
CA PHE A 382 -10.12 23.68 6.59
C PHE A 382 -10.87 24.42 7.69
N ILE A 383 -10.51 25.68 7.88
CA ILE A 383 -11.16 26.58 8.82
C ILE A 383 -11.65 27.80 8.05
N CYS A 384 -12.95 28.04 8.16
CA CYS A 384 -13.66 29.13 7.50
C CYS A 384 -14.16 30.06 8.60
N THR A 385 -13.42 31.13 8.93
CA THR A 385 -13.79 32.07 10.00
C THR A 385 -14.69 33.18 9.49
N LYS A 386 -15.61 33.72 10.31
CA LYS A 386 -16.53 34.79 9.89
C LYS A 386 -15.81 36.01 9.32
N GLU A 387 -14.68 36.38 9.89
CA GLU A 387 -13.84 37.51 9.46
C GLU A 387 -13.27 37.35 8.04
N SER A 388 -13.20 36.10 7.56
CA SER A 388 -12.70 35.76 6.24
C SER A 388 -13.76 35.82 5.14
N PHE A 389 -15.04 36.02 5.47
CA PHE A 389 -16.15 36.12 4.52
C PHE A 389 -16.81 37.50 4.58
N ASN A 390 -16.91 38.18 3.44
CA ASN A 390 -17.61 39.47 3.32
C ASN A 390 -19.15 39.32 3.26
N GLU A 391 -19.68 38.10 3.31
CA GLU A 391 -21.10 37.80 3.09
C GLU A 391 -21.65 36.91 4.21
N ASP A 392 -22.84 37.26 4.72
CA ASP A 392 -23.67 36.36 5.52
C ASP A 392 -24.44 35.42 4.58
N ASN A 393 -24.61 34.15 4.94
CA ASN A 393 -25.29 33.11 4.16
C ASN A 393 -24.51 32.61 2.92
N ILE A 394 -23.57 31.70 3.16
CA ILE A 394 -22.65 31.22 2.12
C ILE A 394 -23.11 29.91 1.48
N THR A 395 -22.89 29.80 0.16
CA THR A 395 -22.92 28.53 -0.58
C THR A 395 -21.49 28.11 -0.89
N PHE A 396 -21.07 26.96 -0.38
CA PHE A 396 -19.70 26.47 -0.57
C PHE A 396 -19.50 25.82 -1.94
N THR A 397 -18.39 26.17 -2.58
CA THR A 397 -17.85 25.50 -3.77
C THR A 397 -16.53 24.82 -3.44
N CYS A 398 -16.01 24.00 -4.36
CA CYS A 398 -14.66 23.47 -4.25
C CYS A 398 -13.90 23.47 -5.58
N SER A 399 -12.57 23.48 -5.45
CA SER A 399 -11.62 23.28 -6.53
C SER A 399 -10.65 22.13 -6.23
N ASN A 400 -10.06 21.62 -7.31
CA ASN A 400 -9.02 20.60 -7.30
C ASN A 400 -9.42 19.26 -6.69
N GLU A 401 -10.72 19.01 -6.46
CA GLU A 401 -11.23 17.73 -5.94
C GLU A 401 -10.93 16.55 -6.87
N ASN A 402 -10.83 16.80 -8.17
CA ASN A 402 -10.59 15.78 -9.21
C ASN A 402 -9.11 15.50 -9.48
N GLN A 403 -8.20 16.21 -8.82
CA GLN A 403 -6.76 15.98 -8.99
C GLN A 403 -6.38 14.65 -8.35
N ILE A 404 -5.55 13.84 -9.02
CA ILE A 404 -5.15 12.50 -8.54
C ILE A 404 -4.60 12.54 -7.11
N ARG A 405 -3.82 13.57 -6.76
CA ARG A 405 -3.27 13.78 -5.41
C ARG A 405 -4.33 14.05 -4.33
N ASN A 406 -5.55 14.42 -4.72
CA ASN A 406 -6.66 14.77 -3.83
C ASN A 406 -7.71 13.67 -3.74
N LEU A 407 -7.77 12.74 -4.70
CA LEU A 407 -8.65 11.58 -4.64
C LEU A 407 -8.30 10.71 -3.42
N GLY A 408 -9.31 10.34 -2.64
CA GLY A 408 -9.14 9.58 -1.39
C GLY A 408 -8.79 10.43 -0.17
N LYS A 409 -8.59 11.75 -0.31
CA LYS A 409 -8.38 12.63 0.85
C LYS A 409 -9.63 12.63 1.74
N SER A 410 -9.39 12.59 3.05
CA SER A 410 -10.42 12.82 4.08
C SER A 410 -9.90 13.80 5.12
N GLY A 411 -10.81 14.58 5.69
CA GLY A 411 -10.45 15.66 6.59
C GLY A 411 -11.64 16.26 7.31
N LEU A 412 -11.40 17.39 7.97
CA LEU A 412 -12.44 18.21 8.61
C LEU A 412 -12.58 19.57 7.94
N ILE A 413 -13.81 20.06 7.88
CA ILE A 413 -14.13 21.43 7.48
C ILE A 413 -14.92 22.06 8.62
N PHE A 414 -14.35 23.08 9.25
CA PHE A 414 -15.04 23.91 10.22
C PHE A 414 -15.47 25.23 9.60
N VAL A 415 -16.70 25.63 9.87
CA VAL A 415 -17.31 26.85 9.32
C VAL A 415 -17.94 27.68 10.43
N GLU A 416 -17.38 28.86 10.65
CA GLU A 416 -17.92 29.91 11.52
C GLU A 416 -18.79 30.90 10.73
N ASN A 417 -19.77 30.40 9.99
CA ASN A 417 -20.73 31.21 9.26
C ASN A 417 -22.03 30.41 9.02
N ILE A 418 -23.12 31.08 8.65
CA ILE A 418 -24.38 30.44 8.27
C ILE A 418 -24.21 29.88 6.85
N ILE A 419 -24.37 28.57 6.71
CA ILE A 419 -24.29 27.86 5.42
C ILE A 419 -25.69 27.69 4.87
N THR A 420 -25.93 28.17 3.65
CA THR A 420 -27.21 28.01 2.94
C THR A 420 -27.21 26.89 1.92
N GLY A 421 -26.03 26.37 1.55
CA GLY A 421 -25.93 25.24 0.65
C GLY A 421 -24.50 24.86 0.27
N PHE A 422 -24.41 23.82 -0.55
CA PHE A 422 -23.18 23.37 -1.19
C PHE A 422 -23.44 23.24 -2.69
N ASP A 423 -22.40 23.38 -3.51
CA ASP A 423 -22.49 23.13 -4.94
C ASP A 423 -22.72 21.63 -5.26
N ALA A 424 -22.90 21.32 -6.55
CA ALA A 424 -23.21 19.96 -7.00
C ALA A 424 -22.05 18.94 -6.86
N LYS A 425 -20.83 19.41 -6.58
CA LYS A 425 -19.65 18.57 -6.35
C LYS A 425 -19.65 17.98 -4.96
N PHE A 426 -20.31 18.64 -4.01
CA PHE A 426 -20.55 18.09 -2.68
C PHE A 426 -21.75 17.15 -2.64
N LYS A 427 -21.70 16.20 -1.70
CA LYS A 427 -22.83 15.32 -1.37
C LYS A 427 -22.88 15.09 0.13
N MET A 428 -23.90 15.64 0.77
CA MET A 428 -24.16 15.41 2.20
C MET A 428 -24.67 13.98 2.41
N LEU A 429 -24.09 13.26 3.37
CA LEU A 429 -24.43 11.89 3.73
C LEU A 429 -25.57 11.81 4.73
N ASN A 430 -25.66 12.78 5.64
CA ASN A 430 -26.71 12.90 6.66
C ASN A 430 -27.39 14.28 6.61
N PRO A 431 -28.03 14.64 5.49
CA PRO A 431 -28.68 15.95 5.33
C PRO A 431 -29.77 16.23 6.38
N GLU A 432 -30.40 15.20 6.93
CA GLU A 432 -31.40 15.28 7.99
C GLU A 432 -30.86 15.78 9.33
N ASP A 433 -29.57 15.54 9.61
CA ASP A 433 -28.91 15.98 10.84
C ASP A 433 -28.38 17.42 10.72
N PHE A 434 -28.29 17.94 9.49
CA PHE A 434 -27.66 19.23 9.23
C PHE A 434 -28.54 20.40 9.69
N GLU A 435 -27.98 21.22 10.59
CA GLU A 435 -28.62 22.43 11.09
C GLU A 435 -27.85 23.67 10.61
N THR A 436 -28.54 24.62 9.97
CA THR A 436 -27.95 25.89 9.51
C THR A 436 -27.66 26.83 10.69
N LYS A 437 -26.56 26.59 11.41
CA LYS A 437 -26.06 27.47 12.49
C LYS A 437 -24.65 27.97 12.16
N GLY A 438 -24.30 29.10 12.77
CA GLY A 438 -23.06 29.84 12.48
C GLY A 438 -21.75 29.17 12.91
N LYS A 439 -21.74 27.92 13.39
CA LYS A 439 -20.53 27.18 13.81
C LYS A 439 -20.70 25.69 13.49
N SER A 440 -20.57 25.32 12.22
CA SER A 440 -20.79 23.96 11.72
C SER A 440 -19.47 23.20 11.54
N LEU A 441 -19.44 21.91 11.92
CA LEU A 441 -18.31 21.02 11.67
C LEU A 441 -18.73 19.86 10.74
N PHE A 442 -17.92 19.62 9.71
CA PHE A 442 -18.09 18.52 8.78
C PHE A 442 -16.85 17.63 8.75
N SER A 443 -17.06 16.33 8.63
CA SER A 443 -16.04 15.43 8.07
C SER A 443 -16.27 15.30 6.58
N TYR A 444 -15.20 15.18 5.80
CA TYR A 444 -15.31 14.97 4.36
C TYR A 444 -14.44 13.82 3.86
N PHE A 445 -14.82 13.29 2.69
CA PHE A 445 -14.03 12.35 1.90
C PHE A 445 -14.19 12.65 0.41
N ILE A 446 -13.08 12.69 -0.33
CA ILE A 446 -13.06 12.86 -1.78
C ILE A 446 -13.07 11.47 -2.42
N SER A 447 -14.16 11.13 -3.08
CA SER A 447 -14.35 9.82 -3.69
C SER A 447 -13.45 9.62 -4.92
N PRO A 448 -12.62 8.55 -4.96
CA PRO A 448 -11.83 8.20 -6.13
C PRO A 448 -12.66 7.73 -7.33
N ILE A 449 -13.97 7.52 -7.15
CA ILE A 449 -14.83 6.86 -8.14
C ILE A 449 -15.61 7.89 -8.98
N ASP A 450 -16.20 8.88 -8.32
CA ASP A 450 -17.10 9.87 -8.95
C ASP A 450 -16.61 11.31 -8.80
N ASN A 451 -15.41 11.52 -8.23
CA ASN A 451 -14.79 12.82 -7.97
C ASN A 451 -15.68 13.78 -7.16
N LYS A 452 -16.62 13.24 -6.37
CA LYS A 452 -17.45 14.03 -5.47
C LYS A 452 -16.86 14.12 -4.07
N VAL A 453 -17.16 15.23 -3.41
CA VAL A 453 -16.80 15.45 -2.01
C VAL A 453 -17.98 15.04 -1.14
N TYR A 454 -17.85 13.90 -0.47
CA TYR A 454 -18.84 13.42 0.47
C TYR A 454 -18.67 14.14 1.80
N LEU A 455 -19.71 14.79 2.28
CA LEU A 455 -19.74 15.50 3.56
C LEU A 455 -20.59 14.72 4.57
N GLN A 456 -20.11 14.64 5.80
CA GLN A 456 -20.89 14.19 6.93
C GLN A 456 -20.91 15.30 7.97
N PHE A 457 -22.09 15.80 8.29
CA PHE A 457 -22.27 16.78 9.34
C PHE A 457 -21.98 16.12 10.70
N ALA A 458 -20.99 16.66 11.42
CA ALA A 458 -20.56 16.14 12.72
C ALA A 458 -21.27 16.83 13.88
N GLY A 459 -21.76 18.06 13.67
CA GLY A 459 -22.50 18.83 14.65
C GLY A 459 -22.14 20.31 14.63
N ASN A 460 -22.88 21.08 15.43
CA ASN A 460 -22.59 22.49 15.68
C ASN A 460 -21.76 22.65 16.95
N LEU A 461 -20.68 23.42 16.86
CA LEU A 461 -19.88 23.79 18.04
C LEU A 461 -20.56 24.95 18.77
N LYS A 462 -20.48 24.97 20.10
CA LYS A 462 -21.03 26.05 20.93
C LYS A 462 -20.10 27.26 20.91
#